data_AF-A0A0L8JUD8-F1
#
_entry.id   AF-A0A0L8JUD8-F1
#
_cell.length_a   1.000
_cell.length_b   1.000
_cell.length_c   1.000
_cell.angle_alpha   90.00
_cell.angle_beta   90.00
_cell.angle_gamma   90.00
#
_symmetry.space_group_name_H-M   'P 1'
#
loop_
_entity.id
_entity.type
_entity.pdbx_description
1 polymer ?
#
loop_
_entity_poly.entity_id
_entity_poly.type
_entity_poly.pdbx_seq_one_letter_code
_entity_poly.pdbx_strand_id
1 'polypeptide(L)' 'EQAAEAGAGSVLLLPPNAYRADEPAVRAHYAEVAAAGLPVVAYNNPIDTKVDLTPALLASLYADGSIVAV' A
#
# COMPACT_ATOMS: atom_id res chain seq x y z
N GLU A 1 -11.95 -5.95 -1.88
CA GLU A 1 -13.13 -6.64 -2.45
C GLU A 1 -14.35 -5.73 -2.52
N GLN A 2 -14.98 -5.35 -1.41
CA GLN A 2 -16.19 -4.48 -1.40
C GLN A 2 -16.04 -3.18 -2.22
N ALA A 3 -14.87 -2.52 -2.17
CA ALA A 3 -14.62 -1.33 -2.99
C ALA A 3 -14.73 -1.61 -4.50
N ALA A 4 -14.23 -2.77 -4.95
CA ALA A 4 -14.34 -3.19 -6.35
C ALA A 4 -15.80 -3.50 -6.72
N GLU A 5 -16.54 -4.18 -5.84
CA GLU A 5 -17.97 -4.44 -6.02
C GLU A 5 -18.80 -3.15 -6.10
N ALA A 6 -18.39 -2.11 -5.38
CA ALA A 6 -18.98 -0.78 -5.43
C ALA A 6 -18.54 0.05 -6.66
N GLY A 7 -17.69 -0.49 -7.53
CA GLY A 7 -17.22 0.17 -8.76
C GLY A 7 -16.09 1.19 -8.55
N ALA A 8 -15.35 1.11 -7.44
CA ALA A 8 -14.17 1.95 -7.26
C ALA A 8 -13.08 1.58 -8.28
N GLY A 9 -12.39 2.59 -8.82
CA GLY A 9 -11.26 2.37 -9.76
C GLY A 9 -9.94 2.01 -9.08
N SER A 10 -9.82 2.31 -7.78
CA SER A 10 -8.64 2.02 -6.97
C SER A 10 -8.96 2.14 -5.48
N VAL A 11 -8.08 1.63 -4.63
CA VAL A 11 -8.06 1.92 -3.18
C VAL A 11 -6.87 2.78 -2.82
N LEU A 12 -7.07 3.67 -1.83
CA LEU A 12 -5.99 4.42 -1.20
C LEU A 12 -5.57 3.66 0.06
N LEU A 13 -4.30 3.24 0.16
CA LEU A 13 -3.83 2.33 1.21
C LEU A 13 -2.68 2.93 2.02
N LEU A 14 -2.94 3.15 3.31
CA LEU A 14 -1.90 3.48 4.30
C LEU A 14 -1.01 2.25 4.56
N PRO A 15 0.27 2.43 4.94
CA PRO A 15 1.05 1.34 5.51
C PRO A 15 0.42 0.84 6.82
N PRO A 16 0.83 -0.34 7.32
CA PRO A 16 0.43 -0.81 8.65
C PRO A 16 0.71 0.27 9.70
N ASN A 17 -0.33 0.65 10.45
CA ASN A 17 -0.30 1.79 11.37
C ASN A 17 -0.53 1.39 12.84
N ALA A 18 -0.76 0.11 13.12
CA ALA A 18 -0.91 -0.41 14.48
C ALA A 18 0.43 -0.53 15.23
N TYR A 19 1.54 -0.59 14.49
CA TYR A 19 2.90 -0.69 15.01
C TYR A 19 3.89 -0.13 13.99
N ARG A 20 5.14 0.09 14.40
CA ARG A 20 6.22 0.43 13.48
C ARG A 20 6.61 -0.81 12.67
N ALA A 21 6.00 -0.96 11.50
CA ALA A 21 6.30 -2.05 10.59
C ALA A 21 7.67 -1.89 9.96
N ASP A 22 8.35 -3.02 9.77
CA ASP A 22 9.57 -3.09 8.97
C ASP A 22 9.22 -3.24 7.48
N GLU A 23 10.24 -3.12 6.62
CA GLU A 23 10.05 -3.17 5.18
C GLU A 23 9.40 -4.49 4.68
N PRO A 24 9.78 -5.69 5.17
CA PRO A 24 9.09 -6.93 4.80
C PRO A 24 7.59 -6.92 5.13
N ALA A 25 7.21 -6.44 6.33
CA ALA A 25 5.81 -6.35 6.71
C ALA A 25 5.03 -5.34 5.85
N VAL A 26 5.65 -4.21 5.49
CA VAL A 26 5.04 -3.24 4.57
C VAL A 26 4.82 -3.87 3.19
N ARG A 27 5.84 -4.52 2.61
CA ARG A 27 5.72 -5.16 1.29
C ARG A 27 4.64 -6.25 1.28
N ALA A 28 4.59 -7.09 2.32
CA ALA A 28 3.55 -8.10 2.46
C ALA A 28 2.16 -7.46 2.53
N HIS A 29 1.99 -6.40 3.31
CA HIS A 29 0.70 -5.70 3.43
C HIS A 29 0.18 -5.18 2.08
N TYR A 30 1.04 -4.53 1.30
CA TYR A 30 0.66 -4.04 -0.03
C TYR A 30 0.37 -5.18 -1.01
N ALA A 31 1.18 -6.24 -1.00
CA ALA A 31 0.97 -7.41 -1.86
C ALA A 31 -0.37 -8.11 -1.58
N GLU A 32 -0.72 -8.31 -0.30
CA GLU A 32 -1.98 -8.93 0.11
C GLU A 32 -3.20 -8.11 -0.34
N VAL A 33 -3.15 -6.78 -0.22
CA VAL A 33 -4.26 -5.93 -0.69
C VAL A 33 -4.33 -5.90 -2.21
N ALA A 34 -3.19 -5.84 -2.90
CA ALA A 34 -3.14 -5.89 -4.37
C ALA A 34 -3.71 -7.22 -4.93
N ALA A 35 -3.55 -8.33 -4.21
CA ALA A 35 -4.13 -9.62 -4.57
C ALA A 35 -5.67 -9.62 -4.61
N ALA A 36 -6.34 -8.64 -3.98
CA ALA A 36 -7.78 -8.43 -4.11
C ALA A 36 -8.22 -7.93 -5.50
N GLY A 37 -7.28 -7.70 -6.43
CA GLY A 37 -7.56 -7.45 -7.84
C GLY A 37 -7.95 -6.01 -8.19
N LEU A 38 -7.85 -5.07 -7.24
CA LEU A 38 -8.12 -3.66 -7.48
C LEU A 38 -6.82 -2.84 -7.39
N PRO A 39 -6.56 -1.88 -8.30
CA PRO A 39 -5.37 -1.05 -8.24
C PRO A 39 -5.19 -0.36 -6.88
N VAL A 40 -3.97 -0.40 -6.36
CA VAL A 40 -3.62 0.21 -5.07
C VAL A 40 -2.82 1.49 -5.31
N VAL A 41 -3.26 2.57 -4.67
CA VAL A 41 -2.51 3.83 -4.56
C VAL A 41 -1.96 3.91 -3.15
N ALA A 42 -0.64 3.95 -3.01
CA ALA A 42 0.00 4.10 -1.71
C ALA A 42 -0.38 5.45 -1.09
N TYR A 43 -0.64 5.45 0.22
CA TYR A 43 -0.86 6.67 0.99
C TYR A 43 0.28 6.84 1.99
N ASN A 44 1.25 7.70 1.67
CA ASN A 44 2.35 7.99 2.58
C ASN A 44 1.98 9.13 3.56
N ASN A 45 1.70 8.79 4.82
CA ASN A 45 1.50 9.76 5.91
C ASN A 45 2.35 9.37 7.14
N PRO A 46 3.68 9.60 7.10
CA PRO A 46 4.60 9.11 8.13
C PRO A 46 4.37 9.72 9.51
N ILE A 47 3.73 10.90 9.58
CA ILE A 47 3.41 11.58 10.84
C ILE A 47 2.44 10.73 11.65
N ASP A 48 1.40 10.20 11.02
CA ASP A 48 0.34 9.45 11.70
C ASP A 48 0.67 7.95 11.76
N THR A 49 1.22 7.37 10.68
CA THR A 49 1.45 5.92 10.58
C THR A 49 2.71 5.46 11.32
N LYS A 50 3.65 6.37 11.60
CA LYS A 50 5.01 6.06 12.10
C LYS A 50 5.82 5.14 11.17
N VAL A 51 5.38 5.01 9.91
CA VAL A 51 6.03 4.26 8.84
C VAL A 51 6.18 5.20 7.65
N ASP A 52 7.42 5.44 7.24
CA ASP A 52 7.72 6.27 6.07
C ASP A 52 7.91 5.40 4.83
N LEU A 53 7.05 5.60 3.83
CA LEU A 53 7.21 5.01 2.52
C LEU A 53 8.26 5.80 1.74
N THR A 54 9.53 5.51 2.03
CA THR A 54 10.66 6.18 1.37
C THR A 54 10.61 5.98 -0.15
N PRO A 55 11.24 6.86 -0.96
CA PRO A 55 11.27 6.71 -2.41
C PRO A 55 11.79 5.34 -2.89
N ALA A 56 12.78 4.76 -2.19
CA ALA A 56 13.30 3.43 -2.52
C ALA A 56 12.26 2.33 -2.28
N LEU A 57 11.53 2.40 -1.16
CA LEU A 57 10.47 1.45 -0.86
C LEU A 57 9.31 1.57 -1.85
N LEU A 58 8.89 2.79 -2.19
CA LEU A 58 7.85 3.03 -3.20
C LEU A 58 8.25 2.47 -4.58
N ALA A 59 9.50 2.65 -4.99
CA ALA A 59 10.01 2.08 -6.23
C ALA A 59 9.96 0.54 -6.22
N SER A 60 10.33 -0.09 -5.09
CA SER A 60 10.21 -1.54 -4.92
C SER A 60 8.75 -2.00 -5.01
N LEU A 61 7.83 -1.35 -4.27
CA LEU A 61 6.40 -1.68 -4.29
C LEU A 61 5.79 -1.57 -5.70
N TYR A 62 6.20 -0.55 -6.47
CA TYR A 62 5.78 -0.39 -7.86
C TYR A 62 6.36 -1.49 -8.76
N ALA A 63 7.66 -1.80 -8.62
CA ALA A 63 8.31 -2.87 -9.36
C ALA A 63 7.70 -4.25 -9.08
N ASP A 64 7.24 -4.48 -7.85
CA ASP A 64 6.51 -5.68 -7.42
C ASP A 64 5.07 -5.75 -7.95
N GLY A 65 4.58 -4.69 -8.62
CA GLY A 65 3.19 -4.59 -9.06
C GLY A 65 2.18 -4.39 -7.92
N SER A 66 2.65 -4.08 -6.71
CA SER A 66 1.81 -3.94 -5.53
C SER A 66 1.11 -2.58 -5.45
N ILE A 67 1.61 -1.56 -6.15
CA ILE A 67 1.00 -0.23 -6.27
C ILE A 67 1.09 0.30 -7.69
N VAL A 68 0.20 1.22 -8.05
CA VAL A 68 0.21 1.92 -9.35
C VAL A 68 0.51 3.42 -9.24
N ALA A 69 0.41 3.98 -8.03
CA ALA A 69 0.68 5.38 -7.72
C ALA A 69 0.94 5.57 -6.21
N VAL A 70 1.34 6.79 -5.82
CA VAL A 70 1.49 7.27 -4.43
C VAL A 70 0.98 8.71 -4.33
#